data_AF-A0A2M7CC00-F1
#
_entry.id   AF-A0A2M7CC00-F1
#
_cell.length_a   1.000
_cell.length_b   1.000
_cell.length_c   1.000
_cell.angle_alpha   90.00
_cell.angle_beta   90.00
_cell.angle_gamma   90.00
#
_symmetry.space_group_name_H-M   'P 1'
#
loop_
_entity.id
_entity.type
_entity.pdbx_description
1 polymer ?
#
loop_
_entity_poly.entity_id
_entity_poly.type
_entity_poly.pdbx_seq_one_letter_code
_entity_poly.pdbx_strand_id
1 'polypeptide(L)'
;MSASIIPLKEAESRGLLFDLKEPPGLVSKISGYDALFSTGLSKDYVDKREFSLFISMRELLQNALDEEEMVRGQPDVRIVQDTHGTWIVDGGRGITVEALRIGGTNKECWMRGYYGEGLKLAASHLTLNQVPVYLFTGQMVFRFIALPREGPNPGIFILLGRSKEAINGTKILLSGYKADQDFMEKIVRFWNKGLMAKQIAEERFSSEDCPREMPSAIFDYPNQLYIRNMYAGEMSEVSRRKSLFSYDLWWFRFDVSRKLMTQKMPQLFLEIAKLLERSGVARRKFAEKLIEAGMLKKKAVGGGLAIEFNPSFTVVEGHLFVYAFPKGMLDAFAGVLGLEAERDLIRRVSTNEEAESAVSRGFIPILLPYELSEQFSSIPPLQNFSLT
;
A
#
# COMPACT_ATOMS: atom_id res chain seq x y z
N MET A 1 -15.00 -28.18 -4.37
CA MET A 1 -14.25 -29.30 -4.98
C MET A 1 -12.87 -29.31 -4.35
N SER A 2 -12.38 -30.47 -3.89
CA SER A 2 -11.01 -30.59 -3.36
C SER A 2 -10.00 -30.40 -4.49
N ALA A 3 -8.86 -29.76 -4.18
CA ALA A 3 -7.76 -29.64 -5.14
C ALA A 3 -7.26 -31.04 -5.52
N SER A 4 -7.27 -31.34 -6.82
CA SER A 4 -6.84 -32.63 -7.37
C SER A 4 -5.85 -32.41 -8.51
N ILE A 5 -4.87 -33.31 -8.59
CA ILE A 5 -3.94 -33.41 -9.72
C ILE A 5 -4.45 -34.55 -10.60
N ILE A 6 -4.69 -34.26 -11.88
CA ILE A 6 -5.19 -35.20 -12.87
C ILE A 6 -4.08 -35.38 -13.92
N PRO A 7 -3.56 -36.60 -14.16
CA PRO A 7 -2.63 -36.85 -15.25
C PRO A 7 -3.15 -36.32 -16.59
N LEU A 8 -2.29 -35.73 -17.42
CA LEU A 8 -2.73 -35.03 -18.63
C LEU A 8 -3.49 -35.96 -19.60
N LYS A 9 -2.98 -37.18 -19.80
CA LYS A 9 -3.63 -38.21 -20.64
C LYS A 9 -5.06 -38.53 -20.19
N GLU A 10 -5.28 -38.52 -18.88
CA GLU A 10 -6.60 -38.76 -18.31
C GLU A 10 -7.52 -37.55 -18.56
N ALA A 11 -7.02 -36.32 -18.38
CA ALA A 11 -7.77 -35.11 -18.70
C ALA A 11 -8.15 -35.03 -20.20
N GLU A 12 -7.25 -35.45 -21.10
CA GLU A 12 -7.50 -35.57 -22.53
C GLU A 12 -8.59 -36.62 -22.83
N SER A 13 -8.50 -37.82 -22.23
CA SER A 13 -9.52 -38.87 -22.42
C SER A 13 -10.91 -38.47 -21.93
N ARG A 14 -10.97 -37.55 -20.95
CA ARG A 14 -12.21 -36.98 -20.41
C ARG A 14 -12.73 -35.81 -21.25
N GLY A 15 -12.04 -35.44 -22.33
CA GLY A 15 -12.39 -34.29 -23.17
C GLY A 15 -12.32 -32.96 -22.42
N LEU A 16 -11.46 -32.85 -21.40
CA LEU A 16 -11.30 -31.61 -20.63
C LEU A 16 -10.34 -30.62 -21.31
N LEU A 17 -9.49 -31.12 -22.22
CA LEU A 17 -8.45 -30.33 -22.88
C LEU A 17 -8.62 -30.42 -24.40
N PHE A 18 -8.74 -29.25 -25.04
CA PHE A 18 -8.75 -29.11 -26.48
C PHE A 18 -7.71 -28.07 -26.89
N ASP A 19 -6.86 -28.43 -27.85
CA ASP A 19 -5.91 -27.54 -28.55
C ASP A 19 -5.05 -26.66 -27.62
N LEU A 20 -4.22 -27.28 -26.77
CA LEU A 20 -3.19 -26.61 -25.97
C LEU A 20 -2.02 -26.12 -26.86
N LYS A 21 -2.30 -25.17 -27.75
CA LYS A 21 -1.25 -24.51 -28.51
C LYS A 21 -0.49 -23.53 -27.63
N GLU A 22 0.82 -23.70 -27.62
CA GLU A 22 1.74 -22.71 -27.08
C GLU A 22 2.00 -21.63 -28.12
N PRO A 23 2.16 -20.36 -27.70
CA PRO A 23 2.73 -19.33 -28.56
C PRO A 23 4.05 -19.85 -29.18
N PRO A 24 4.30 -19.64 -30.49
CA PRO A 24 5.45 -20.24 -31.20
C PRO A 24 6.80 -20.06 -30.50
N GLY A 25 7.00 -18.95 -29.79
CA GLY A 25 8.24 -18.69 -29.03
C GLY A 25 8.36 -19.45 -27.69
N LEU A 26 7.26 -19.86 -27.06
CA LEU A 26 7.29 -20.60 -25.78
C LEU A 26 7.57 -22.09 -25.93
N VAL A 27 7.37 -22.65 -27.13
CA VAL A 27 7.74 -24.05 -27.45
C VAL A 27 9.24 -24.30 -27.21
N SER A 28 10.07 -23.26 -27.37
CA SER A 28 11.51 -23.34 -27.09
C SER A 28 11.85 -23.41 -25.59
N LYS A 29 10.91 -23.05 -24.70
CA LYS A 29 11.12 -22.95 -23.23
C LYS A 29 10.43 -24.04 -22.43
N ILE A 30 9.42 -24.70 -23.01
CA ILE A 30 8.59 -25.71 -22.37
C ILE A 30 8.85 -27.07 -23.01
N SER A 31 9.14 -28.09 -22.20
CA SER A 31 9.37 -29.47 -22.65
C SER A 31 8.06 -30.21 -22.91
N GLY A 32 7.03 -29.91 -22.10
CA GLY A 32 5.71 -30.52 -22.17
C GLY A 32 4.97 -30.36 -20.84
N TYR A 33 3.68 -30.71 -20.84
CA TYR A 33 2.84 -30.78 -19.64
C TYR A 33 2.58 -32.23 -19.26
N ASP A 34 2.54 -32.47 -17.95
CA ASP A 34 2.42 -33.82 -17.39
C ASP A 34 1.08 -34.00 -16.66
N ALA A 35 0.51 -32.92 -16.11
CA ALA A 35 -0.74 -32.98 -15.35
C ALA A 35 -1.54 -31.68 -15.37
N LEU A 36 -2.80 -31.78 -14.97
CA LEU A 36 -3.74 -30.69 -14.75
C LEU A 36 -4.06 -30.60 -13.24
N PHE A 37 -3.90 -29.42 -12.67
CA PHE A 37 -4.23 -29.15 -11.27
C PHE A 37 -5.47 -28.26 -11.17
N SER A 38 -6.50 -28.74 -10.45
CA SER A 38 -7.68 -27.92 -10.18
C SER A 38 -7.42 -26.97 -9.02
N THR A 39 -7.57 -25.66 -9.27
CA THR A 39 -7.40 -24.64 -8.22
C THR A 39 -8.59 -24.58 -7.26
N GLY A 40 -9.76 -25.07 -7.68
CA GLY A 40 -11.04 -24.87 -7.01
C GLY A 40 -11.67 -23.49 -7.24
N LEU A 41 -11.04 -22.61 -8.02
CA LEU A 41 -11.59 -21.31 -8.41
C LEU A 41 -12.51 -21.44 -9.65
N SER A 42 -13.51 -20.56 -9.72
CA SER A 42 -14.32 -20.35 -10.92
C SER A 42 -14.32 -18.87 -11.32
N LYS A 43 -14.76 -18.56 -12.54
CA LYS A 43 -14.92 -17.18 -13.01
C LYS A 43 -15.77 -16.35 -12.05
N ASP A 44 -16.93 -16.83 -11.62
CA ASP A 44 -17.80 -16.11 -10.69
C ASP A 44 -17.09 -15.76 -9.37
N TYR A 45 -16.25 -16.67 -8.87
CA TYR A 45 -15.49 -16.42 -7.66
C TYR A 45 -14.45 -15.32 -7.87
N VAL A 46 -13.71 -15.36 -8.98
CA VAL A 46 -12.71 -14.34 -9.33
C VAL A 46 -13.37 -12.98 -9.54
N ASP A 47 -14.50 -12.93 -10.24
CA ASP A 47 -15.24 -11.71 -10.51
C ASP A 47 -15.76 -11.06 -9.22
N LYS A 48 -16.27 -11.85 -8.27
CA LYS A 48 -16.71 -11.38 -6.94
C LYS A 48 -15.57 -10.77 -6.10
N ARG A 49 -14.31 -11.08 -6.41
CA ARG A 49 -13.14 -10.49 -5.74
C ARG A 49 -12.72 -9.14 -6.34
N GLU A 50 -13.36 -8.72 -7.44
CA GLU A 50 -13.16 -7.41 -8.08
C GLU A 50 -11.69 -7.12 -8.42
N PHE A 51 -10.96 -8.15 -8.86
CA PHE A 51 -9.60 -7.95 -9.36
C PHE A 51 -9.64 -7.10 -10.64
N SER A 52 -8.62 -6.29 -10.80
CA SER A 52 -8.32 -5.54 -12.02
C SER A 52 -6.91 -5.86 -12.48
N LEU A 53 -6.52 -5.38 -13.67
CA LEU A 53 -5.14 -5.44 -14.12
C LEU A 53 -4.18 -4.83 -13.08
N PHE A 54 -4.53 -3.68 -12.50
CA PHE A 54 -3.72 -3.04 -11.46
C PHE A 54 -3.54 -3.91 -10.22
N ILE A 55 -4.64 -4.44 -9.66
CA ILE A 55 -4.56 -5.30 -8.46
C ILE A 55 -3.79 -6.57 -8.78
N SER A 56 -3.99 -7.16 -9.96
CA SER A 56 -3.30 -8.37 -10.38
C SER A 56 -1.79 -8.15 -10.49
N MET A 57 -1.37 -7.09 -11.17
CA MET A 57 0.04 -6.70 -11.27
C MET A 57 0.65 -6.46 -9.89
N ARG A 58 -0.06 -5.73 -9.02
CA ARG A 58 0.39 -5.45 -7.65
C ARG A 58 0.62 -6.73 -6.86
N GLU A 59 -0.30 -7.68 -6.90
CA GLU A 59 -0.20 -8.96 -6.17
C GLU A 59 0.94 -9.84 -6.72
N LEU A 60 1.17 -9.86 -8.04
CA LEU A 60 2.31 -10.60 -8.62
C LEU A 60 3.65 -10.00 -8.18
N LEU A 61 3.78 -8.67 -8.27
CA LEU A 61 4.99 -7.96 -7.84
C LEU A 61 5.24 -8.09 -6.33
N GLN A 62 4.18 -7.99 -5.51
CA GLN A 62 4.31 -8.17 -4.06
C GLN A 62 4.90 -9.52 -3.69
N ASN A 63 4.49 -10.60 -4.37
CA ASN A 63 5.05 -11.93 -4.11
C ASN A 63 6.54 -12.00 -4.52
N ALA A 64 6.91 -11.45 -5.66
CA ALA A 64 8.30 -11.41 -6.10
C ALA A 64 9.17 -10.58 -5.14
N LEU A 65 8.69 -9.41 -4.72
CA LEU A 65 9.38 -8.53 -3.76
C LEU A 65 9.54 -9.16 -2.38
N ASP A 66 8.51 -9.86 -1.90
CA ASP A 66 8.55 -10.58 -0.62
C ASP A 66 9.61 -11.69 -0.63
N GLU A 67 9.73 -12.42 -1.75
CA GLU A 67 10.73 -13.48 -1.88
C GLU A 67 12.17 -12.93 -1.99
N GLU A 68 12.36 -11.86 -2.75
CA GLU A 68 13.65 -11.14 -2.81
C GLU A 68 14.09 -10.63 -1.44
N GLU A 69 13.17 -9.97 -0.72
CA GLU A 69 13.47 -9.46 0.61
C GLU A 69 13.72 -10.57 1.64
N MET A 70 13.04 -11.71 1.51
CA MET A 70 13.26 -12.87 2.36
C MET A 70 14.63 -13.51 2.14
N VAL A 71 15.05 -13.68 0.87
CA VAL A 71 16.28 -14.40 0.53
C VAL A 71 17.52 -13.49 0.60
N ARG A 72 17.38 -12.23 0.18
CA ARG A 72 18.51 -11.30 0.01
C ARG A 72 18.47 -10.11 0.98
N GLY A 73 17.39 -9.94 1.72
CA GLY A 73 17.20 -8.77 2.59
C GLY A 73 16.86 -7.48 1.85
N GLN A 74 16.68 -7.54 0.52
CA GLN A 74 16.37 -6.38 -0.31
C GLN A 74 15.26 -6.73 -1.32
N PRO A 75 14.23 -5.88 -1.49
CA PRO A 75 13.13 -6.14 -2.41
C PRO A 75 13.49 -5.68 -3.84
N ASP A 76 14.35 -6.41 -4.56
CA ASP A 76 14.77 -6.06 -5.93
C ASP A 76 14.19 -7.04 -6.97
N VAL A 77 13.17 -6.60 -7.71
CA VAL A 77 12.51 -7.39 -8.76
C VAL A 77 12.80 -6.79 -10.12
N ARG A 78 13.13 -7.65 -11.09
CA ARG A 78 13.40 -7.21 -12.45
C ARG A 78 12.19 -7.41 -13.36
N ILE A 79 11.85 -6.35 -14.10
CA ILE A 79 10.83 -6.39 -15.15
C ILE A 79 11.52 -6.39 -16.51
N VAL A 80 11.19 -7.36 -17.36
CA VAL A 80 11.75 -7.47 -18.72
C VAL A 80 10.61 -7.59 -19.71
N GLN A 81 10.70 -6.89 -20.84
CA GLN A 81 9.73 -7.01 -21.92
C GLN A 81 10.41 -7.54 -23.18
N ASP A 82 9.84 -8.57 -23.80
CA ASP A 82 10.37 -9.21 -25.02
C ASP A 82 9.24 -9.60 -25.99
N THR A 83 9.53 -10.27 -27.09
CA THR A 83 8.51 -10.68 -28.07
C THR A 83 7.40 -11.58 -27.49
N HIS A 84 7.60 -12.18 -26.31
CA HIS A 84 6.60 -13.04 -25.66
C HIS A 84 5.66 -12.27 -24.73
N GLY A 85 6.08 -11.13 -24.17
CA GLY A 85 5.24 -10.30 -23.31
C GLY A 85 6.04 -9.54 -22.27
N THR A 86 5.51 -9.53 -21.04
CA THR A 86 6.13 -8.92 -19.86
C THR A 86 6.51 -10.00 -18.87
N TRP A 87 7.75 -9.96 -18.39
CA TRP A 87 8.34 -10.87 -17.43
C TRP A 87 8.55 -10.15 -16.10
N ILE A 88 8.10 -10.78 -15.02
CA ILE A 88 8.47 -10.42 -13.64
C ILE A 88 9.46 -11.48 -13.17
N VAL A 89 10.66 -11.07 -12.78
CA VAL A 89 11.76 -11.98 -12.47
C VAL A 89 12.28 -11.69 -11.06
N ASP A 90 12.25 -12.72 -10.22
CA ASP A 90 12.93 -12.79 -8.94
C ASP A 90 13.91 -13.96 -8.89
N GLY A 91 14.86 -13.91 -7.97
CA GLY A 91 15.75 -14.97 -7.55
C GLY A 91 15.44 -15.44 -6.14
N GLY A 92 14.14 -15.49 -5.82
CA GLY A 92 13.61 -16.00 -4.56
C GLY A 92 13.74 -17.52 -4.40
N ARG A 93 12.96 -18.10 -3.48
CA ARG A 93 12.99 -19.55 -3.23
C ARG A 93 12.28 -20.38 -4.30
N GLY A 94 11.55 -19.73 -5.21
CA GLY A 94 10.71 -20.39 -6.21
C GLY A 94 9.30 -20.73 -5.68
N ILE A 95 8.48 -21.35 -6.54
CA ILE A 95 7.09 -21.72 -6.23
C ILE A 95 6.94 -23.24 -6.27
N THR A 96 6.32 -23.81 -5.23
CA THR A 96 5.93 -25.23 -5.20
C THR A 96 4.47 -25.41 -5.61
N VAL A 97 4.08 -26.65 -5.95
CA VAL A 97 2.68 -26.97 -6.30
C VAL A 97 1.75 -26.73 -5.10
N GLU A 98 2.22 -26.98 -3.88
CA GLU A 98 1.46 -26.73 -2.64
C GLU A 98 1.12 -25.25 -2.48
N ALA A 99 2.05 -24.36 -2.86
CA ALA A 99 1.82 -22.91 -2.82
C ALA A 99 0.67 -22.47 -3.74
N LEU A 100 0.28 -23.29 -4.72
CA LEU A 100 -0.84 -23.04 -5.63
C LEU A 100 -2.21 -23.50 -5.07
N ARG A 101 -2.25 -24.21 -3.93
CA ARG A 101 -3.49 -24.60 -3.23
C ARG A 101 -4.10 -23.41 -2.48
N ILE A 102 -5.43 -23.27 -2.48
CA ILE A 102 -6.13 -22.24 -1.70
C ILE A 102 -5.98 -22.51 -0.19
N GLY A 103 -5.87 -21.45 0.62
CA GLY A 103 -5.99 -21.53 2.08
C GLY A 103 -4.69 -21.63 2.88
N GLY A 104 -3.52 -21.71 2.23
CA GLY A 104 -2.22 -21.67 2.89
C GLY A 104 -1.51 -20.32 2.73
N THR A 105 -0.89 -19.82 3.80
CA THR A 105 0.08 -18.71 3.75
C THR A 105 1.28 -19.05 4.65
N ASN A 106 2.49 -18.94 4.10
CA ASN A 106 3.75 -19.08 4.85
C ASN A 106 4.42 -17.70 5.01
N LYS A 107 3.63 -16.63 5.03
CA LYS A 107 4.14 -15.26 5.06
C LYS A 107 4.42 -14.83 6.49
N GLU A 108 5.56 -14.18 6.66
CA GLU A 108 5.93 -13.53 7.89
C GLU A 108 5.08 -12.27 8.14
N CYS A 109 4.94 -11.85 9.40
CA CYS A 109 4.08 -10.73 9.80
C CYS A 109 4.40 -9.39 9.10
N TRP A 110 5.64 -9.22 8.64
CA TRP A 110 6.15 -8.03 7.98
C TRP A 110 5.98 -8.06 6.45
N MET A 111 5.80 -9.22 5.82
CA MET A 111 5.70 -9.35 4.36
C MET A 111 4.50 -8.62 3.77
N ARG A 112 4.59 -8.21 2.50
CA ARG A 112 3.58 -7.39 1.81
C ARG A 112 2.23 -8.10 1.69
N GLY A 113 2.23 -9.33 1.20
CA GLY A 113 1.01 -10.12 1.08
C GLY A 113 0.56 -10.74 2.41
N TYR A 114 -0.73 -11.06 2.52
CA TYR A 114 -1.32 -11.53 3.79
C TYR A 114 -2.28 -12.72 3.62
N TYR A 115 -3.15 -12.69 2.62
CA TYR A 115 -4.32 -13.59 2.55
C TYR A 115 -4.08 -14.96 1.88
N GLY A 116 -2.87 -15.25 1.38
CA GLY A 116 -2.55 -16.55 0.75
C GLY A 116 -3.25 -16.86 -0.60
N GLU A 117 -4.12 -15.96 -1.10
CA GLU A 117 -4.90 -16.13 -2.34
C GLU A 117 -4.43 -15.23 -3.50
N GLY A 118 -3.62 -14.20 -3.21
CA GLY A 118 -3.30 -13.12 -4.14
C GLY A 118 -2.77 -13.56 -5.50
N LEU A 119 -1.73 -14.41 -5.51
CA LEU A 119 -1.13 -14.98 -6.73
C LEU A 119 -2.19 -15.70 -7.60
N LYS A 120 -3.00 -16.55 -6.96
CA LYS A 120 -3.97 -17.39 -7.67
C LYS A 120 -5.06 -16.54 -8.30
N LEU A 121 -5.60 -15.58 -7.55
CA LEU A 121 -6.62 -14.66 -8.03
C LEU A 121 -6.10 -13.74 -9.13
N ALA A 122 -4.89 -13.18 -8.96
CA ALA A 122 -4.24 -12.36 -9.97
C ALA A 122 -4.03 -13.12 -11.29
N ALA A 123 -3.42 -14.30 -11.23
CA ALA A 123 -3.17 -15.11 -12.41
C ALA A 123 -4.47 -15.60 -13.07
N SER A 124 -5.48 -15.95 -12.27
CA SER A 124 -6.81 -16.34 -12.77
C SER A 124 -7.52 -15.19 -13.47
N HIS A 125 -7.54 -14.00 -12.87
CA HIS A 125 -8.15 -12.81 -13.46
C HIS A 125 -7.50 -12.45 -14.79
N LEU A 126 -6.16 -12.44 -14.86
CA LEU A 126 -5.43 -12.18 -16.10
C LEU A 126 -5.75 -13.24 -17.17
N THR A 127 -5.77 -14.51 -16.79
CA THR A 127 -6.08 -15.62 -17.71
C THR A 127 -7.49 -15.51 -18.28
N LEU A 128 -8.49 -15.20 -17.44
CA LEU A 128 -9.88 -14.96 -17.86
C LEU A 128 -10.01 -13.76 -18.79
N ASN A 129 -9.12 -12.76 -18.65
CA ASN A 129 -9.05 -11.57 -19.50
C ASN A 129 -8.04 -11.73 -20.66
N GLN A 130 -7.82 -12.96 -21.12
CA GLN A 130 -7.00 -13.27 -22.30
C GLN A 130 -5.52 -12.86 -22.19
N VAL A 131 -4.98 -12.76 -20.96
CA VAL A 131 -3.55 -12.63 -20.69
C VAL A 131 -3.07 -13.92 -20.02
N PRO A 132 -2.63 -14.94 -20.78
CA PRO A 132 -2.18 -16.19 -20.21
C PRO A 132 -0.97 -15.99 -19.30
N VAL A 133 -1.02 -16.57 -18.10
CA VAL A 133 0.04 -16.46 -17.10
C VAL A 133 0.83 -17.75 -17.01
N TYR A 134 2.14 -17.64 -17.15
CA TYR A 134 3.10 -18.73 -16.96
C TYR A 134 4.01 -18.42 -15.77
N LEU A 135 4.29 -19.42 -14.94
CA LEU A 135 5.25 -19.35 -13.85
C LEU A 135 6.35 -20.37 -14.11
N PHE A 136 7.59 -19.93 -14.29
CA PHE A 136 8.76 -20.80 -14.42
C PHE A 136 9.56 -20.75 -13.13
N THR A 137 9.91 -21.91 -12.57
CA THR A 137 10.64 -22.03 -11.30
C THR A 137 11.35 -23.38 -11.23
N GLY A 138 12.63 -23.41 -10.90
CA GLY A 138 13.43 -24.64 -11.02
C GLY A 138 13.31 -25.22 -12.43
N GLN A 139 12.99 -26.51 -12.54
CA GLN A 139 12.69 -27.17 -13.83
C GLN A 139 11.18 -27.28 -14.11
N MET A 140 10.34 -26.54 -13.40
CA MET A 140 8.89 -26.59 -13.54
C MET A 140 8.37 -25.39 -14.30
N VAL A 141 7.26 -25.59 -15.02
CA VAL A 141 6.42 -24.53 -15.56
C VAL A 141 4.97 -24.76 -15.18
N PHE A 142 4.30 -23.70 -14.74
CA PHE A 142 2.88 -23.68 -14.43
C PHE A 142 2.17 -22.74 -15.39
N ARG A 143 1.15 -23.21 -16.11
CA ARG A 143 0.32 -22.37 -16.98
C ARG A 143 -1.12 -22.33 -16.49
N PHE A 144 -1.62 -21.13 -16.19
CA PHE A 144 -3.03 -20.95 -15.83
C PHE A 144 -3.92 -21.06 -17.07
N ILE A 145 -5.02 -21.80 -16.95
CA ILE A 145 -6.02 -21.98 -18.01
C ILE A 145 -7.45 -21.97 -17.42
N ALA A 146 -8.42 -21.60 -18.25
CA ALA A 146 -9.84 -21.61 -17.91
C ALA A 146 -10.57 -22.69 -18.72
N LEU A 147 -11.34 -23.56 -18.05
CA LEU A 147 -12.04 -24.69 -18.67
C LEU A 147 -13.48 -24.84 -18.12
N PRO A 148 -14.49 -25.12 -18.98
CA PRO A 148 -14.42 -25.05 -20.43
C PRO A 148 -14.29 -23.59 -20.90
N ARG A 149 -13.46 -23.33 -21.92
CA ARG A 149 -13.07 -21.95 -22.32
C ARG A 149 -14.25 -21.04 -22.64
N GLU A 150 -15.32 -21.58 -23.24
CA GLU A 150 -16.52 -20.84 -23.64
C GLU A 150 -17.72 -21.09 -22.70
N GLY A 151 -17.49 -21.70 -21.53
CA GLY A 151 -18.53 -21.87 -20.54
C GLY A 151 -18.95 -20.53 -19.91
N PRO A 152 -20.19 -20.40 -19.40
CA PRO A 152 -20.62 -19.19 -18.70
C PRO A 152 -19.86 -18.94 -17.39
N ASN A 153 -19.37 -20.02 -16.75
CA ASN A 153 -18.60 -19.96 -15.49
C ASN A 153 -17.46 -20.98 -15.51
N PRO A 154 -16.38 -20.73 -16.28
CA PRO A 154 -15.27 -21.66 -16.37
C PRO A 154 -14.58 -21.84 -15.02
N GLY A 155 -14.15 -23.07 -14.75
CA GLY A 155 -13.22 -23.36 -13.67
C GLY A 155 -11.80 -22.96 -14.06
N ILE A 156 -10.98 -22.62 -13.06
CA ILE A 156 -9.57 -22.29 -13.27
C ILE A 156 -8.70 -23.49 -12.91
N PHE A 157 -7.82 -23.84 -13.83
CA PHE A 157 -6.87 -24.93 -13.70
C PHE A 157 -5.46 -24.44 -13.97
N ILE A 158 -4.48 -25.24 -13.56
CA ILE A 158 -3.07 -25.00 -13.82
C ILE A 158 -2.51 -26.24 -14.50
N LEU A 159 -1.94 -26.08 -15.69
CA LEU A 159 -1.13 -27.12 -16.30
C LEU A 159 0.22 -27.17 -15.62
N LEU A 160 0.59 -28.35 -15.13
CA LEU A 160 1.87 -28.65 -14.54
C LEU A 160 2.77 -29.25 -15.62
N GLY A 161 3.90 -28.62 -15.89
CA GLY A 161 4.84 -29.07 -16.91
C GLY A 161 6.28 -28.86 -16.54
N ARG A 162 7.16 -29.16 -17.50
CA ARG A 162 8.60 -29.08 -17.35
C ARG A 162 9.17 -27.95 -18.19
N SER A 163 9.99 -27.11 -17.58
CA SER A 163 10.80 -26.14 -18.31
C SER A 163 12.03 -26.84 -18.93
N LYS A 164 12.50 -26.34 -20.07
CA LYS A 164 13.74 -26.80 -20.72
C LYS A 164 15.00 -26.29 -20.01
N GLU A 165 14.86 -25.22 -19.24
CA GLU A 165 15.96 -24.59 -18.50
C GLU A 165 15.64 -24.60 -17.01
N ALA A 166 16.68 -24.75 -16.19
CA ALA A 166 16.54 -24.56 -14.75
C ALA A 166 16.53 -23.05 -14.42
N ILE A 167 15.47 -22.60 -13.77
CA ILE A 167 15.29 -21.22 -13.32
C ILE A 167 15.61 -21.12 -11.84
N ASN A 168 16.56 -20.24 -11.49
CA ASN A 168 16.75 -19.81 -10.11
C ASN A 168 15.69 -18.76 -9.75
N GLY A 169 14.98 -18.95 -8.63
CA GLY A 169 13.79 -18.16 -8.26
C GLY A 169 12.59 -18.40 -9.17
N THR A 170 11.81 -17.33 -9.41
CA THR A 170 10.61 -17.39 -10.24
C THR A 170 10.69 -16.40 -11.41
N LYS A 171 10.25 -16.85 -12.59
CA LYS A 171 9.95 -15.98 -13.73
C LYS A 171 8.47 -16.09 -14.06
N ILE A 172 7.74 -14.99 -13.92
CA ILE A 172 6.32 -14.89 -14.27
C ILE A 172 6.23 -14.23 -15.64
N LEU A 173 5.63 -14.92 -16.61
CA LEU A 173 5.34 -14.34 -17.93
C LEU A 173 3.85 -14.02 -18.03
N LEU A 174 3.57 -12.77 -18.40
CA LEU A 174 2.27 -12.31 -18.86
C LEU A 174 2.29 -12.33 -20.39
N SER A 175 1.86 -13.44 -20.97
CA SER A 175 2.04 -13.71 -22.40
C SER A 175 1.18 -12.77 -23.25
N GLY A 176 1.79 -12.16 -24.26
CA GLY A 176 1.15 -11.20 -25.16
C GLY A 176 0.88 -9.82 -24.52
N TYR A 177 1.08 -9.66 -23.21
CA TYR A 177 0.84 -8.40 -22.52
C TYR A 177 2.12 -7.55 -22.44
N LYS A 178 1.98 -6.27 -22.77
CA LYS A 178 3.01 -5.24 -22.62
C LYS A 178 2.59 -4.27 -21.55
N ALA A 179 3.30 -4.31 -20.42
CA ALA A 179 3.06 -3.38 -19.34
C ALA A 179 3.40 -1.95 -19.77
N ASP A 180 2.50 -1.04 -19.42
CA ASP A 180 2.72 0.38 -19.61
C ASP A 180 3.87 0.86 -18.69
N GLN A 181 4.80 1.64 -19.24
CA GLN A 181 6.01 2.01 -18.51
C GLN A 181 5.69 2.97 -17.36
N ASP A 182 4.84 3.98 -17.57
CA ASP A 182 4.46 4.94 -16.55
C ASP A 182 3.75 4.25 -15.38
N PHE A 183 2.86 3.31 -15.70
CA PHE A 183 2.22 2.43 -14.73
C PHE A 183 3.24 1.64 -13.90
N MET A 184 4.22 1.01 -14.57
CA MET A 184 5.24 0.20 -13.89
C MET A 184 6.18 1.06 -13.04
N GLU A 185 6.57 2.25 -13.49
CA GLU A 185 7.40 3.16 -12.69
C GLU A 185 6.68 3.61 -11.42
N LYS A 186 5.35 3.75 -11.48
CA LYS A 186 4.54 4.17 -10.33
C LYS A 186 4.21 3.05 -9.34
N ILE A 187 4.08 1.79 -9.79
CA ILE A 187 3.48 0.73 -8.96
C ILE A 187 4.32 0.33 -7.74
N VAL A 188 5.64 0.49 -7.80
CA VAL A 188 6.56 0.27 -6.68
C VAL A 188 7.25 1.59 -6.34
N ARG A 189 7.16 1.98 -5.07
CA ARG A 189 7.62 3.28 -4.57
C ARG A 189 9.03 3.65 -5.03
N PHE A 190 9.98 2.74 -4.91
CA PHE A 190 11.38 3.00 -5.21
C PHE A 190 11.71 2.94 -6.72
N TRP A 191 10.76 2.58 -7.58
CA TRP A 191 10.88 2.77 -9.03
C TRP A 191 10.45 4.17 -9.47
N ASN A 192 9.60 4.83 -8.68
CA ASN A 192 9.14 6.19 -8.95
C ASN A 192 10.21 7.22 -8.57
N LYS A 193 11.11 7.54 -9.51
CA LYS A 193 12.21 8.49 -9.28
C LYS A 193 11.72 9.89 -8.86
N GLY A 194 10.60 10.35 -9.42
CA GLY A 194 10.02 11.65 -9.10
C GLY A 194 9.54 11.73 -7.65
N LEU A 195 8.92 10.66 -7.15
CA LEU A 195 8.55 10.52 -5.74
C LEU A 195 9.78 10.44 -4.84
N MET A 196 10.73 9.57 -5.17
CA MET A 196 11.93 9.33 -4.34
C MET A 196 12.79 10.60 -4.19
N ALA A 197 12.88 11.43 -5.23
CA ALA A 197 13.58 12.72 -5.18
C ALA A 197 12.92 13.75 -4.22
N LYS A 198 11.70 13.48 -3.77
CA LYS A 198 10.92 14.32 -2.85
C LYS A 198 10.75 13.72 -1.46
N GLN A 199 11.52 12.67 -1.12
CA GLN A 199 11.46 12.07 0.21
C GLN A 199 11.84 13.10 1.30
N ILE A 200 10.97 13.27 2.28
CA ILE A 200 11.21 14.15 3.43
C ILE A 200 11.87 13.34 4.55
N ALA A 201 11.29 12.19 4.88
CA ALA A 201 11.77 11.29 5.93
C ALA A 201 11.34 9.85 5.66
N GLU A 202 12.15 8.91 6.13
CA GLU A 202 11.80 7.50 6.29
C GLU A 202 12.18 7.07 7.70
N GLU A 203 11.22 6.52 8.43
CA GLU A 203 11.41 6.06 9.80
C GLU A 203 11.09 4.57 9.88
N ARG A 204 11.92 3.83 10.63
CA ARG A 204 11.73 2.39 10.86
C ARG A 204 11.15 2.17 12.25
N PHE A 205 10.11 1.36 12.33
CA PHE A 205 9.50 0.96 13.59
C PHE A 205 8.74 -0.34 13.45
N SER A 206 8.53 -1.03 14.58
CA SER A 206 7.72 -2.23 14.69
C SER A 206 6.24 -1.90 14.89
N SER A 207 5.36 -2.88 14.67
CA SER A 207 3.98 -2.84 15.12
C SER A 207 3.79 -3.70 16.36
N GLU A 208 2.70 -3.51 17.10
CA GLU A 208 2.33 -4.35 18.25
C GLU A 208 2.32 -5.85 17.90
N ASP A 209 1.85 -6.19 16.70
CA ASP A 209 1.72 -7.58 16.23
C ASP A 209 2.96 -8.13 15.50
N CYS A 210 4.03 -7.34 15.37
CA CYS A 210 5.21 -7.75 14.60
C CYS A 210 6.45 -7.01 15.09
N PRO A 211 7.39 -7.68 15.78
CA PRO A 211 8.55 -7.03 16.39
C PRO A 211 9.58 -6.53 15.39
N ARG A 212 9.53 -6.99 14.13
CA ARG A 212 10.46 -6.55 13.09
C ARG A 212 10.19 -5.11 12.70
N GLU A 213 11.21 -4.28 12.69
CA GLU A 213 11.09 -2.89 12.24
C GLU A 213 11.06 -2.76 10.73
N MET A 214 10.07 -2.02 10.24
CA MET A 214 9.86 -1.78 8.81
C MET A 214 9.67 -0.30 8.51
N PRO A 215 10.03 0.16 7.30
CA PRO A 215 10.08 1.57 6.97
C PRO A 215 8.69 2.14 6.62
N SER A 216 8.36 3.30 7.18
CA SER A 216 7.30 4.17 6.66
C SER A 216 7.90 5.51 6.27
N ALA A 217 7.38 6.13 5.21
CA ALA A 217 7.96 7.31 4.61
C ALA A 217 6.92 8.37 4.23
N ILE A 218 7.35 9.62 4.22
CA ILE A 218 6.57 10.79 3.79
C ILE A 218 7.35 11.56 2.74
N PHE A 219 6.64 12.03 1.71
CA PHE A 219 7.21 12.69 0.54
C PHE A 219 6.54 14.03 0.30
N ASP A 220 7.32 15.05 -0.07
CA ASP A 220 6.86 16.36 -0.59
C ASP A 220 6.39 16.22 -2.04
N TYR A 221 5.45 15.30 -2.22
CA TYR A 221 4.82 14.93 -3.47
C TYR A 221 3.36 14.72 -3.13
N PRO A 222 2.39 15.38 -3.76
CA PRO A 222 1.02 15.32 -3.26
C PRO A 222 0.29 14.03 -3.65
N ASN A 223 -0.63 13.62 -2.78
CA ASN A 223 -1.79 12.80 -3.10
C ASN A 223 -1.52 11.34 -3.54
N GLN A 224 -0.38 10.73 -3.23
CA GLN A 224 -0.16 9.30 -3.46
C GLN A 224 -0.12 8.51 -2.15
N LEU A 225 -0.79 7.35 -2.15
CA LEU A 225 -0.69 6.39 -1.06
C LEU A 225 0.03 5.13 -1.55
N TYR A 226 1.07 4.76 -0.82
CA TYR A 226 1.75 3.49 -0.91
C TYR A 226 1.54 2.72 0.40
N ILE A 227 1.47 1.41 0.29
CA ILE A 227 1.41 0.51 1.43
C ILE A 227 2.47 -0.55 1.21
N ARG A 228 3.46 -0.58 2.11
CA ARG A 228 4.58 -1.53 2.05
C ARG A 228 5.29 -1.47 0.71
N ASN A 229 5.60 -0.23 0.29
CA ASN A 229 6.20 0.14 -0.99
C ASN A 229 5.33 -0.06 -2.23
N MET A 230 4.10 -0.55 -2.11
CA MET A 230 3.22 -0.77 -3.26
C MET A 230 2.22 0.36 -3.41
N TYR A 231 2.11 0.90 -4.61
CA TYR A 231 1.11 1.92 -4.91
C TYR A 231 -0.29 1.36 -4.62
N ALA A 232 -1.05 2.12 -3.86
CA ALA A 232 -2.43 1.78 -3.50
C ALA A 232 -3.44 2.59 -4.31
N GLY A 233 -3.07 3.79 -4.75
CA GLY A 233 -3.95 4.73 -5.42
C GLY A 233 -3.67 6.16 -4.98
N GLU A 234 -4.43 7.10 -5.55
CA GLU A 234 -4.38 8.47 -5.09
C GLU A 234 -5.12 8.60 -3.75
N MET A 235 -4.59 9.40 -2.84
CA MET A 235 -5.21 9.56 -1.51
C MET A 235 -6.65 10.10 -1.63
N SER A 236 -6.89 11.03 -2.56
CA SER A 236 -8.23 11.53 -2.88
C SER A 236 -9.22 10.44 -3.30
N GLU A 237 -8.75 9.39 -3.95
CA GLU A 237 -9.60 8.28 -4.39
C GLU A 237 -9.78 7.25 -3.27
N VAL A 238 -8.68 6.88 -2.60
CA VAL A 238 -8.66 5.83 -1.58
C VAL A 238 -9.33 6.29 -0.28
N SER A 239 -9.00 7.49 0.21
CA SER A 239 -9.46 8.00 1.50
C SER A 239 -10.54 9.08 1.37
N ARG A 240 -10.99 9.38 0.14
CA ARG A 240 -11.94 10.46 -0.20
C ARG A 240 -11.51 11.83 0.32
N ARG A 241 -10.20 12.05 0.47
CA ARG A 241 -9.59 13.28 0.97
C ARG A 241 -8.33 13.58 0.19
N LYS A 242 -8.16 14.81 -0.26
CA LYS A 242 -6.89 15.22 -0.89
C LYS A 242 -5.78 15.16 0.14
N SER A 243 -4.53 15.00 -0.30
CA SER A 243 -3.40 15.08 0.60
C SER A 243 -2.31 15.98 0.02
N LEU A 244 -1.73 16.80 0.90
CA LEU A 244 -0.61 17.68 0.59
C LEU A 244 0.69 16.89 0.38
N PHE A 245 0.78 15.70 0.96
CA PHE A 245 1.92 14.80 0.88
C PHE A 245 1.55 13.47 0.22
N SER A 246 2.55 12.62 0.08
CA SER A 246 2.39 11.21 -0.22
C SER A 246 2.99 10.42 0.92
N TYR A 247 2.44 9.23 1.15
CA TYR A 247 2.83 8.38 2.26
C TYR A 247 3.09 6.97 1.76
N ASP A 248 4.12 6.33 2.31
CA ASP A 248 4.25 4.88 2.29
C ASP A 248 4.17 4.36 3.72
N LEU A 249 3.13 3.58 4.02
CA LEU A 249 2.81 3.15 5.37
C LEU A 249 2.91 1.64 5.45
N TRP A 250 3.88 1.12 6.22
CA TRP A 250 4.13 -0.31 6.26
C TRP A 250 3.09 -1.09 7.06
N TRP A 251 2.67 -0.53 8.21
CA TRP A 251 1.80 -1.23 9.15
C TRP A 251 0.32 -0.96 8.93
N PHE A 252 0.00 -0.07 7.99
CA PHE A 252 -1.36 0.09 7.50
C PHE A 252 -1.74 -1.07 6.57
N ARG A 253 -2.98 -1.54 6.67
CA ARG A 253 -3.49 -2.66 5.85
C ARG A 253 -4.88 -2.34 5.34
N PHE A 254 -5.12 -2.65 4.07
CA PHE A 254 -6.48 -2.73 3.55
C PHE A 254 -7.21 -3.93 4.10
N ASP A 255 -8.54 -3.92 3.96
CA ASP A 255 -9.36 -5.09 4.19
C ASP A 255 -9.15 -6.14 3.07
N VAL A 256 -9.73 -7.33 3.25
CA VAL A 256 -9.75 -8.44 2.27
C VAL A 256 -10.33 -7.99 0.93
N SER A 257 -11.14 -6.93 0.87
CA SER A 257 -11.63 -6.35 -0.39
C SER A 257 -10.59 -5.50 -1.14
N ARG A 258 -9.38 -5.30 -0.57
CA ARG A 258 -8.32 -4.41 -1.09
C ARG A 258 -8.74 -2.94 -1.18
N LYS A 259 -9.83 -2.57 -0.49
CA LYS A 259 -10.37 -1.22 -0.39
C LYS A 259 -10.21 -0.69 1.03
N LEU A 260 -10.17 0.64 1.14
CA LEU A 260 -10.24 1.31 2.43
C LEU A 260 -11.69 1.35 2.93
N MET A 261 -11.96 0.59 3.98
CA MET A 261 -13.23 0.62 4.68
C MET A 261 -13.25 1.81 5.64
N THR A 262 -14.41 2.46 5.83
CA THR A 262 -14.56 3.61 6.72
C THR A 262 -14.03 3.32 8.13
N GLN A 263 -14.26 2.12 8.67
CA GLN A 263 -13.76 1.69 9.98
C GLN A 263 -12.23 1.62 10.11
N LYS A 264 -11.50 1.58 8.98
CA LYS A 264 -10.03 1.54 8.92
C LYS A 264 -9.43 2.92 8.68
N MET A 265 -10.24 3.94 8.41
CA MET A 265 -9.77 5.32 8.25
C MET A 265 -8.98 5.83 9.47
N PRO A 266 -9.42 5.62 10.73
CA PRO A 266 -8.64 6.08 11.89
C PRO A 266 -7.23 5.49 11.92
N GLN A 267 -7.09 4.20 11.54
CA GLN A 267 -5.79 3.53 11.51
C GLN A 267 -4.82 4.17 10.51
N LEU A 268 -5.30 4.69 9.37
CA LEU A 268 -4.47 5.42 8.41
C LEU A 268 -3.81 6.65 9.08
N PHE A 269 -4.62 7.47 9.77
CA PHE A 269 -4.14 8.67 10.43
C PHE A 269 -3.21 8.38 11.61
N LEU A 270 -3.49 7.32 12.37
CA LEU A 270 -2.62 6.87 13.45
C LEU A 270 -1.24 6.42 12.94
N GLU A 271 -1.18 5.73 11.79
CA GLU A 271 0.11 5.35 11.19
C GLU A 271 0.90 6.56 10.66
N ILE A 272 0.21 7.56 10.09
CA ILE A 272 0.85 8.83 9.72
C ILE A 272 1.35 9.56 10.98
N ALA A 273 0.55 9.59 12.04
CA ALA A 273 0.95 10.22 13.31
C ALA A 273 2.20 9.56 13.90
N LYS A 274 2.28 8.23 13.94
CA LYS A 274 3.47 7.49 14.40
C LYS A 274 4.73 7.85 13.61
N LEU A 275 4.63 7.99 12.28
CA LEU A 275 5.72 8.46 11.44
C LEU A 275 6.16 9.87 11.84
N LEU A 276 5.19 10.79 12.00
CA LEU A 276 5.46 12.16 12.41
C LEU A 276 6.09 12.23 13.80
N GLU A 277 5.67 11.44 14.77
CA GLU A 277 6.25 11.41 16.13
C GLU A 277 7.74 11.06 16.15
N ARG A 278 8.17 10.23 15.20
CA ARG A 278 9.55 9.75 15.10
C ARG A 278 10.47 10.73 14.37
N SER A 279 9.93 11.57 13.50
CA SER A 279 10.75 12.43 12.64
C SER A 279 10.51 13.93 12.86
N GLY A 280 11.48 14.62 13.47
CA GLY A 280 11.44 16.08 13.63
C GLY A 280 11.43 16.83 12.29
N VAL A 281 12.14 16.31 11.29
CA VAL A 281 12.16 16.86 9.91
C VAL A 281 10.77 16.74 9.28
N ALA A 282 10.13 15.57 9.39
CA ALA A 282 8.78 15.38 8.89
C ALA A 282 7.78 16.33 9.56
N ARG A 283 7.82 16.48 10.90
CA ARG A 283 6.92 17.43 11.61
C ARG A 283 7.10 18.86 11.16
N ARG A 284 8.35 19.31 11.00
CA ARG A 284 8.65 20.66 10.51
C ARG A 284 8.06 20.86 9.12
N LYS A 285 8.33 19.93 8.19
CA LYS A 285 7.82 20.03 6.82
C LYS A 285 6.29 19.96 6.75
N PHE A 286 5.70 19.13 7.60
CA PHE A 286 4.25 19.04 7.77
C PHE A 286 3.66 20.38 8.21
N ALA A 287 4.24 21.02 9.23
CA ALA A 287 3.80 22.32 9.72
C ALA A 287 3.99 23.44 8.67
N GLU A 288 5.10 23.44 7.91
CA GLU A 288 5.30 24.35 6.77
C GLU A 288 4.17 24.21 5.74
N LYS A 289 3.79 22.99 5.37
CA LYS A 289 2.67 22.76 4.44
C LYS A 289 1.31 23.20 4.99
N LEU A 290 1.09 23.13 6.31
CA LEU A 290 -0.11 23.69 6.90
C LEU A 290 -0.15 25.22 6.80
N ILE A 291 1.00 25.91 6.91
CA ILE A 291 1.11 27.34 6.65
C ILE A 291 0.83 27.65 5.18
N GLU A 292 1.49 26.94 4.26
CA GLU A 292 1.29 27.11 2.81
C GLU A 292 -0.18 26.92 2.40
N ALA A 293 -0.88 25.98 3.05
CA ALA A 293 -2.30 25.71 2.81
C ALA A 293 -3.25 26.65 3.58
N GLY A 294 -2.73 27.61 4.35
CA GLY A 294 -3.51 28.56 5.14
C GLY A 294 -4.24 27.97 6.36
N MET A 295 -3.89 26.74 6.76
CA MET A 295 -4.47 26.04 7.91
C MET A 295 -3.81 26.41 9.23
N LEU A 296 -2.59 26.93 9.21
CA LEU A 296 -1.83 27.36 10.38
C LEU A 296 -1.24 28.75 10.13
N LYS A 297 -1.51 29.72 11.00
CA LYS A 297 -0.90 31.06 10.88
C LYS A 297 -0.94 31.85 12.18
N LYS A 298 -0.17 32.93 12.21
CA LYS A 298 -0.28 33.99 13.23
C LYS A 298 -1.50 34.87 12.96
N LYS A 299 -2.17 35.30 14.03
CA LYS A 299 -3.30 36.25 13.98
C LYS A 299 -3.17 37.26 15.12
N ALA A 300 -3.46 38.53 14.85
CA ALA A 300 -3.54 39.55 15.90
C ALA A 300 -4.91 39.44 16.62
N VAL A 301 -4.90 39.43 17.95
CA VAL A 301 -6.10 39.36 18.80
C VAL A 301 -5.87 40.22 20.04
N GLY A 302 -6.79 41.13 20.37
CA GLY A 302 -6.73 41.92 21.60
C GLY A 302 -5.42 42.72 21.82
N GLY A 303 -4.75 43.14 20.73
CA GLY A 303 -3.46 43.83 20.80
C GLY A 303 -2.23 42.92 20.97
N GLY A 304 -2.41 41.61 21.05
CA GLY A 304 -1.35 40.62 21.11
C GLY A 304 -1.42 39.59 19.98
N LEU A 305 -0.70 38.48 20.18
CA LEU A 305 -0.53 37.43 19.18
C LEU A 305 -1.30 36.17 19.54
N ALA A 306 -2.00 35.61 18.55
CA ALA A 306 -2.64 34.30 18.61
C ALA A 306 -2.11 33.40 17.48
N ILE A 307 -2.22 32.09 17.70
CA ILE A 307 -2.09 31.07 16.66
C ILE A 307 -3.51 30.70 16.21
N GLU A 308 -3.81 30.93 14.94
CA GLU A 308 -5.03 30.43 14.31
C GLU A 308 -4.71 29.09 13.64
N PHE A 309 -5.36 28.02 14.12
CA PHE A 309 -5.29 26.70 13.52
C PHE A 309 -6.67 26.30 13.00
N ASN A 310 -6.86 26.40 11.68
CA ASN A 310 -8.11 26.12 10.98
C ASN A 310 -7.93 25.00 9.95
N PRO A 311 -7.89 23.74 10.39
CA PRO A 311 -7.63 22.62 9.49
C PRO A 311 -8.80 22.36 8.53
N SER A 312 -8.48 22.06 7.27
CA SER A 312 -9.46 21.55 6.32
C SER A 312 -9.64 20.05 6.49
N PHE A 313 -10.80 19.62 6.96
CA PHE A 313 -11.12 18.19 7.12
C PHE A 313 -11.35 17.45 5.79
N THR A 314 -11.34 18.16 4.66
CA THR A 314 -11.32 17.55 3.31
C THR A 314 -9.91 17.17 2.86
N VAL A 315 -8.89 17.54 3.64
CA VAL A 315 -7.48 17.27 3.41
C VAL A 315 -6.95 16.34 4.50
N VAL A 316 -6.14 15.35 4.14
CA VAL A 316 -5.59 14.36 5.08
C VAL A 316 -4.85 15.01 6.23
N GLU A 317 -4.01 16.00 5.95
CA GLU A 317 -3.19 16.68 6.95
C GLU A 317 -4.04 17.45 7.96
N GLY A 318 -5.16 18.05 7.52
CA GLY A 318 -6.10 18.70 8.42
C GLY A 318 -6.94 17.70 9.21
N HIS A 319 -7.38 16.61 8.57
CA HIS A 319 -8.20 15.57 9.20
C HIS A 319 -7.43 14.69 10.18
N LEU A 320 -6.11 14.57 10.04
CA LEU A 320 -5.23 13.84 10.96
C LEU A 320 -5.48 14.25 12.42
N PHE A 321 -5.68 15.54 12.65
CA PHE A 321 -5.86 16.13 13.97
C PHE A 321 -7.17 15.75 14.68
N VAL A 322 -8.14 15.20 13.94
CA VAL A 322 -9.36 14.61 14.52
C VAL A 322 -9.03 13.31 15.27
N TYR A 323 -7.97 12.62 14.86
CA TYR A 323 -7.61 11.30 15.39
C TYR A 323 -6.33 11.29 16.24
N ALA A 324 -5.41 12.22 15.99
CA ALA A 324 -4.15 12.29 16.72
C ALA A 324 -3.53 13.68 16.65
N PHE A 325 -2.91 14.11 17.74
CA PHE A 325 -1.96 15.22 17.76
C PHE A 325 -0.55 14.65 18.01
N PRO A 326 0.28 14.46 16.96
CA PRO A 326 1.58 13.80 17.10
C PRO A 326 2.47 14.49 18.14
N LYS A 327 3.11 13.71 19.02
CA LYS A 327 4.12 14.23 19.95
C LYS A 327 5.17 15.10 19.23
N GLY A 328 5.42 16.28 19.79
CA GLY A 328 6.36 17.26 19.24
C GLY A 328 5.82 18.08 18.06
N MET A 329 4.53 17.95 17.72
CA MET A 329 3.91 18.77 16.66
C MET A 329 3.73 20.23 17.10
N LEU A 330 3.43 20.50 18.37
CA LEU A 330 3.39 21.88 18.89
C LEU A 330 4.74 22.57 18.73
N ASP A 331 5.84 21.85 18.97
CA ASP A 331 7.21 22.35 18.81
C ASP A 331 7.48 22.71 17.36
N ALA A 332 6.98 21.90 16.43
CA ALA A 332 7.06 22.20 15.00
C ALA A 332 6.21 23.41 14.64
N PHE A 333 4.99 23.55 15.17
CA PHE A 333 4.13 24.72 14.95
C PHE A 333 4.80 26.01 15.44
N ALA A 334 5.27 26.01 16.69
CA ALA A 334 6.03 27.13 17.25
C ALA A 334 7.26 27.43 16.39
N GLY A 335 7.96 26.38 15.96
CA GLY A 335 9.10 26.43 15.04
C GLY A 335 8.84 27.21 13.76
N VAL A 336 7.89 26.73 12.96
CA VAL A 336 7.61 27.32 11.64
C VAL A 336 6.93 28.68 11.74
N LEU A 337 6.32 28.98 12.89
CA LEU A 337 5.79 30.30 13.19
C LEU A 337 6.87 31.23 13.76
N GLY A 338 8.07 30.79 14.13
CA GLY A 338 9.03 31.68 14.80
C GLY A 338 8.52 32.12 16.18
N LEU A 339 8.09 31.15 16.98
CA LEU A 339 7.58 31.29 18.35
C LEU A 339 8.26 30.27 19.30
N GLU A 340 9.45 29.80 18.96
CA GLU A 340 10.16 28.77 19.73
C GLU A 340 10.47 29.21 21.16
N ALA A 341 10.84 30.49 21.33
CA ALA A 341 11.17 31.04 22.65
C ALA A 341 9.92 31.20 23.54
N GLU A 342 8.76 31.40 22.93
CA GLU A 342 7.48 31.63 23.60
C GLU A 342 6.61 30.37 23.69
N ARG A 343 7.15 29.19 23.36
CA ARG A 343 6.42 27.92 23.35
C ARG A 343 5.65 27.67 24.65
N ASP A 344 6.28 27.90 25.79
CA ASP A 344 5.69 27.65 27.11
C ASP A 344 4.56 28.63 27.47
N LEU A 345 4.37 29.68 26.67
CA LEU A 345 3.26 30.63 26.76
C LEU A 345 2.04 30.22 25.93
N ILE A 346 2.16 29.18 25.08
CA ILE A 346 1.05 28.76 24.22
C ILE A 346 -0.05 28.08 25.05
N ARG A 347 -1.28 28.56 24.93
CA ARG A 347 -2.46 28.01 25.65
C ARG A 347 -3.58 27.69 24.70
N ARG A 348 -4.23 26.54 24.88
CA ARG A 348 -5.41 26.19 24.10
C ARG A 348 -6.61 27.03 24.55
N VAL A 349 -7.33 27.58 23.60
CA VAL A 349 -8.59 28.30 23.79
C VAL A 349 -9.62 27.85 22.75
N SER A 350 -10.91 28.01 23.09
CA SER A 350 -12.04 27.56 22.28
C SER A 350 -12.86 28.72 21.70
N THR A 351 -12.76 29.92 22.28
CA THR A 351 -13.51 31.10 21.84
C THR A 351 -12.60 32.32 21.66
N ASN A 352 -13.11 33.35 20.97
CA ASN A 352 -12.38 34.61 20.80
C ASN A 352 -12.24 35.36 22.13
N GLU A 353 -13.24 35.29 23.01
CA GLU A 353 -13.19 35.91 24.34
C GLU A 353 -12.11 35.26 25.21
N GLU A 354 -11.98 33.93 25.17
CA GLU A 354 -10.87 33.22 25.83
C GLU A 354 -9.52 33.61 25.22
N ALA A 355 -9.46 33.80 23.90
CA ALA A 355 -8.24 34.25 23.23
C ALA A 355 -7.82 35.66 23.69
N GLU A 356 -8.75 36.62 23.74
CA GLU A 356 -8.49 37.96 24.26
C GLU A 356 -8.08 37.93 25.74
N SER A 357 -8.73 37.09 26.55
CA SER A 357 -8.35 36.87 27.95
C SER A 357 -6.93 36.32 28.07
N ALA A 358 -6.56 35.31 27.27
CA ALA A 358 -5.23 34.73 27.26
C ALA A 358 -4.16 35.78 26.91
N VAL A 359 -4.41 36.59 25.87
CA VAL A 359 -3.52 37.68 25.46
C VAL A 359 -3.34 38.70 26.58
N SER A 360 -4.42 39.12 27.25
CA SER A 360 -4.34 40.06 28.38
C SER A 360 -3.50 39.56 29.55
N ARG A 361 -3.35 38.23 29.66
CA ARG A 361 -2.56 37.53 30.67
C ARG A 361 -1.13 37.21 30.22
N GLY A 362 -0.72 37.67 29.04
CA GLY A 362 0.62 37.42 28.48
C GLY A 362 0.82 36.04 27.86
N PHE A 363 -0.26 35.31 27.57
CA PHE A 363 -0.20 34.03 26.86
C PHE A 363 -0.42 34.18 25.36
N ILE A 364 -0.01 33.18 24.59
CA ILE A 364 -0.28 33.07 23.15
C ILE A 364 -1.40 32.04 22.97
N PRO A 365 -2.65 32.45 22.78
CA PRO A 365 -3.74 31.51 22.53
C PRO A 365 -3.53 30.77 21.20
N ILE A 366 -3.72 29.46 21.20
CA ILE A 366 -4.00 28.67 20.00
C ILE A 366 -5.50 28.39 19.95
N LEU A 367 -6.17 29.01 18.98
CA LEU A 367 -7.60 28.84 18.76
C LEU A 367 -7.83 27.52 18.03
N LEU A 368 -8.53 26.60 18.69
CA LEU A 368 -8.84 25.29 18.12
C LEU A 368 -10.36 25.14 17.89
N PRO A 369 -10.77 24.55 16.76
CA PRO A 369 -12.14 24.09 16.57
C PRO A 369 -12.54 23.11 17.67
N TYR A 370 -13.82 23.13 18.08
CA TYR A 370 -14.36 22.29 19.14
C TYR A 370 -14.09 20.80 18.88
N GLU A 371 -14.16 20.39 17.62
CA GLU A 371 -13.95 19.02 17.13
C GLU A 371 -12.56 18.46 17.43
N LEU A 372 -11.59 19.33 17.74
CA LEU A 372 -10.19 18.95 17.98
C LEU A 372 -9.77 19.07 19.45
N SER A 373 -10.61 19.69 20.28
CA SER A 373 -10.25 20.08 21.64
C SER A 373 -9.73 18.89 22.46
N GLU A 374 -10.29 17.70 22.35
CA GLU A 374 -9.80 16.54 23.13
C GLU A 374 -8.43 16.03 22.69
N GLN A 375 -8.13 16.09 21.39
CA GLN A 375 -6.88 15.55 20.82
C GLN A 375 -5.65 16.41 21.14
N PHE A 376 -5.87 17.69 21.46
CA PHE A 376 -4.83 18.64 21.84
C PHE A 376 -4.68 18.75 23.37
N SER A 377 -4.97 17.69 24.12
CA SER A 377 -4.82 17.65 25.59
C SER A 377 -3.37 17.85 26.06
N SER A 378 -2.40 17.62 25.17
CA SER A 378 -0.98 17.93 25.41
C SER A 378 -0.66 19.43 25.44
N ILE A 379 -1.56 20.27 24.94
CA ILE A 379 -1.46 21.73 25.06
C ILE A 379 -2.24 22.16 26.31
N PRO A 380 -1.61 22.86 27.27
CA PRO A 380 -2.30 23.31 28.47
C PRO A 380 -3.51 24.20 28.10
N PRO A 381 -4.70 23.93 28.66
CA PRO A 381 -5.84 24.84 28.49
C PRO A 381 -5.55 26.15 29.21
N LEU A 382 -6.23 27.23 28.81
CA LEU A 382 -6.28 28.43 29.62
C LEU A 382 -6.95 28.07 30.96
N GLN A 383 -6.18 27.99 32.04
CA GLN A 383 -6.75 27.73 33.37
C GLN A 383 -7.65 28.91 33.77
N ASN A 384 -8.90 28.59 34.10
CA ASN A 384 -9.79 29.48 34.83
C ASN A 384 -9.21 29.62 36.24
N PHE A 385 -8.38 30.64 36.46
CA PHE A 385 -8.24 31.15 37.81
C PHE A 385 -9.56 31.84 38.13
N SER A 386 -10.47 31.09 38.77
CA SER A 386 -11.49 31.72 39.59
C SER A 386 -10.71 32.62 40.56
N LEU A 387 -10.87 33.93 40.42
CA LEU A 387 -10.47 34.88 41.46
C LEU A 387 -11.29 34.50 42.70
N THR A 388 -10.71 33.68 43.58
CA THR A 388 -11.20 33.50 44.96
C THR A 388 -10.87 34.73 45.77
#